data_AF-A0A2L2YZZ4-F1
#
_entry.id   AF-A0A2L2YZZ4-F1
#
_cell.length_a   1.000
_cell.length_b   1.000
_cell.length_c   1.000
_cell.angle_alpha   90.00
_cell.angle_beta   90.00
_cell.angle_gamma   90.00
#
_symmetry.space_group_name_H-M   'P 1'
#
loop_
_entity.id
_entity.type
_entity.pdbx_description
1 polymer ?
#
loop_
_entity_poly.entity_id
_entity_poly.type
_entity_poly.pdbx_seq_one_letter_code
_entity_poly.pdbx_strand_id
1 'polypeptide(L)'
;LEAITYACQQHETILPDGTRAGFLIGDGAGVGKGRTLAGVIYENYLLGRKRALWLSVSNDLKYDAERDLKDIGAGKIEVHALNKFKYAKISCKANGSVKKGVIFATYSSLIGESQSGGKYKTRLKQLLHWCGDDFDGCIVFDECHKAKNLCPAGSSKPTKTGLTVLDLQNK
;
A
#
# COMPACT_ATOMS: atom_id res chain seq x y z
N LEU A 1 -8.90 5.78 17.68
CA LEU A 1 -7.78 5.21 18.46
C LEU A 1 -7.94 3.71 18.58
N GLU A 2 -9.08 3.23 19.10
CA GLU A 2 -9.37 1.80 19.29
C GLU A 2 -9.19 0.93 18.03
N ALA A 3 -9.65 1.39 16.86
CA ALA A 3 -9.43 0.66 15.59
C ALA A 3 -7.93 0.48 15.24
N ILE A 4 -7.05 1.40 15.64
CA ILE A 4 -5.60 1.26 15.43
C ILE A 4 -5.07 0.16 16.35
N THR A 5 -5.49 0.16 17.62
CA THR A 5 -5.12 -0.87 18.59
C THR A 5 -5.53 -2.27 18.11
N TYR A 6 -6.78 -2.44 17.68
CA TYR A 6 -7.24 -3.74 17.16
C TYR A 6 -6.52 -4.14 15.87
N ALA A 7 -6.28 -3.20 14.95
CA ALA A 7 -5.50 -3.49 13.74
C ALA A 7 -4.07 -3.96 14.09
N CYS A 8 -3.40 -3.28 15.03
CA CYS A 8 -2.06 -3.66 15.45
C CYS A 8 -2.02 -5.00 16.18
N GLN A 9 -2.95 -5.27 17.09
CA GLN A 9 -3.08 -6.57 17.75
C GLN A 9 -3.34 -7.69 16.74
N GLN A 10 -4.22 -7.46 15.78
CA GLN A 10 -4.50 -8.43 14.73
C GLN A 10 -3.27 -8.69 13.87
N HIS A 11 -2.50 -7.65 13.54
CA HIS A 11 -1.24 -7.80 12.81
C HIS A 11 -0.17 -8.58 13.58
N GLU A 12 -0.26 -8.77 14.90
CA GLU A 12 0.64 -9.66 15.64
C GLU A 12 0.28 -11.15 15.50
N THR A 13 -0.92 -11.44 15.01
CA THR A 13 -1.39 -12.82 14.82
C THR A 13 -0.84 -13.41 13.52
N ILE A 14 -0.11 -14.53 13.64
CA ILE A 14 0.33 -15.36 12.52
C ILE A 14 -0.64 -16.52 12.35
N LEU A 15 -1.20 -16.67 11.14
CA LEU A 15 -2.14 -17.71 10.79
C LEU A 15 -1.43 -19.08 10.64
N PRO A 16 -2.17 -20.20 10.66
CA PRO A 16 -1.57 -21.54 10.53
C PRO A 16 -0.76 -21.78 9.25
N ASP A 17 -1.04 -21.01 8.19
CA ASP A 17 -0.32 -21.05 6.92
C ASP A 17 0.96 -20.18 6.91
N GLY A 18 1.30 -19.55 8.04
CA GLY A 18 2.46 -18.68 8.20
C GLY A 18 2.23 -17.23 7.76
N THR A 19 1.05 -16.89 7.24
CA THR A 19 0.74 -15.52 6.83
C THR A 19 0.32 -14.66 8.01
N ARG A 20 0.55 -13.34 7.90
CA ARG A 20 0.11 -12.37 8.92
C ARG A 20 -1.38 -12.06 8.73
N ALA A 21 -2.14 -12.07 9.82
CA ALA A 21 -3.56 -11.75 9.75
C ALA A 21 -3.78 -10.29 9.32
N GLY A 22 -4.75 -10.06 8.43
CA GLY A 22 -5.15 -8.73 7.99
C GLY A 22 -6.26 -8.12 8.86
N PHE A 23 -6.53 -6.83 8.67
CA PHE A 23 -7.59 -6.09 9.35
C PHE A 23 -8.43 -5.28 8.35
N LEU A 24 -9.76 -5.33 8.46
CA LEU A 24 -10.68 -4.60 7.60
C LEU A 24 -11.45 -3.55 8.42
N ILE A 25 -11.38 -2.28 7.99
CA ILE A 25 -12.16 -1.19 8.56
C ILE A 25 -13.39 -0.96 7.68
N GLY A 26 -14.57 -1.35 8.17
CA GLY A 26 -15.84 -1.29 7.44
C GLY A 26 -16.65 -0.01 7.60
N ASP A 27 -16.09 1.04 8.21
CA ASP A 27 -16.86 2.24 8.56
C ASP A 27 -17.36 3.03 7.34
N GLY A 28 -18.42 3.82 7.54
CA GLY A 28 -18.98 4.73 6.53
C GLY A 28 -17.99 5.80 6.05
N ALA A 29 -18.33 6.51 4.97
CA ALA A 29 -17.55 7.66 4.53
C ALA A 29 -17.58 8.79 5.58
N GLY A 30 -16.49 9.57 5.68
CA GLY A 30 -16.44 10.75 6.55
C GLY A 30 -16.08 10.51 8.02
N VAL A 31 -15.95 9.26 8.49
CA VAL A 31 -15.65 8.96 9.90
C VAL A 31 -14.17 9.13 10.29
N GLY A 32 -13.31 9.49 9.34
CA GLY A 32 -11.87 9.64 9.58
C GLY A 32 -11.01 8.38 9.32
N LYS A 33 -11.47 7.45 8.48
CA LYS A 33 -10.72 6.23 8.10
C LYS A 33 -9.28 6.52 7.66
N GLY A 34 -9.07 7.57 6.87
CA GLY A 34 -7.73 7.96 6.41
C GLY A 34 -6.76 8.26 7.56
N ARG A 35 -7.22 8.92 8.63
CA ARG A 35 -6.43 9.14 9.85
C ARG A 35 -6.18 7.84 10.62
N THR A 36 -7.13 6.91 10.63
CA THR A 36 -6.92 5.57 11.19
C THR A 36 -5.83 4.81 10.43
N LEU A 37 -5.87 4.82 9.09
CA LEU A 37 -4.84 4.20 8.24
C LEU A 37 -3.47 4.85 8.44
N ALA A 38 -3.42 6.18 8.49
CA ALA A 38 -2.21 6.93 8.82
C ALA A 38 -1.66 6.55 10.21
N GLY A 39 -2.54 6.35 11.19
CA GLY A 39 -2.17 5.90 12.54
C GLY A 39 -1.56 4.49 12.56
N VAL A 40 -2.15 3.55 11.81
CA VAL A 40 -1.58 2.20 11.65
C VAL A 40 -0.20 2.25 11.00
N ILE A 41 -0.03 3.04 9.94
CA ILE A 41 1.28 3.26 9.31
C ILE A 41 2.27 3.88 10.30
N TYR A 42 1.86 4.89 11.06
CA TYR A 42 2.72 5.58 12.00
C TYR A 42 3.20 4.67 13.13
N GLU A 43 2.31 3.86 13.70
CA GLU A 43 2.66 2.87 14.73
C GLU A 43 3.71 1.88 14.22
N ASN A 44 3.47 1.30 13.04
CA ASN A 44 4.42 0.39 12.40
C ASN A 44 5.76 1.09 12.10
N TYR A 45 5.71 2.36 11.67
CA TYR A 45 6.90 3.17 11.49
C TYR A 45 7.67 3.31 12.81
N LEU A 46 7.01 3.60 13.94
CA LEU A 46 7.66 3.69 15.25
C LEU A 46 8.32 2.38 15.67
N LEU A 47 7.69 1.24 15.39
CA LEU A 47 8.21 -0.11 15.63
C LEU A 47 9.33 -0.55 14.67
N GLY A 48 9.80 0.32 13.78
CA GLY A 48 10.93 0.05 12.88
C GLY A 48 10.55 -0.38 11.47
N ARG A 49 9.27 -0.62 11.19
CA ARG A 49 8.76 -0.96 9.85
C ARG A 49 8.63 0.31 9.00
N LYS A 50 9.77 0.78 8.48
CA LYS A 50 9.90 2.12 7.87
C LYS A 50 9.35 2.23 6.43
N ARG A 51 8.82 1.16 5.86
CA ARG A 51 8.29 1.11 4.49
C ARG A 51 6.81 0.74 4.55
N ALA A 52 5.96 1.47 3.84
CA ALA A 52 4.55 1.14 3.70
C ALA A 52 4.06 1.39 2.28
N LEU A 53 3.02 0.67 1.87
CA LEU A 53 2.30 0.89 0.62
C LEU A 53 0.90 1.42 0.94
N TRP A 54 0.45 2.45 0.21
CA TRP A 54 -0.91 2.96 0.30
C TRP A 54 -1.54 2.93 -1.09
N LEU A 55 -2.49 2.03 -1.27
CA LEU A 55 -3.20 1.82 -2.53
C LEU A 55 -4.59 2.42 -2.45
N SER A 56 -4.91 3.32 -3.36
CA SER A 56 -6.21 3.99 -3.41
C SER A 56 -6.73 4.09 -4.86
N VAL A 57 -7.82 4.83 -5.07
CA VAL A 57 -8.54 4.89 -6.34
C VAL A 57 -8.07 6.01 -7.26
N SER A 58 -7.54 7.10 -6.72
CA SER A 58 -7.04 8.26 -7.48
C SER A 58 -5.70 8.74 -6.96
N ASN A 59 -4.88 9.32 -7.85
CA ASN A 59 -3.61 9.94 -7.46
C ASN A 59 -3.82 11.22 -6.63
N ASP A 60 -4.98 11.86 -6.72
CA ASP A 60 -5.28 13.08 -5.96
C ASP A 60 -5.37 12.79 -4.46
N LEU A 61 -5.81 11.58 -4.10
CA LEU A 61 -5.90 11.09 -2.72
C LEU A 61 -4.53 10.92 -2.04
N LYS A 62 -3.43 11.09 -2.78
CA LYS A 62 -2.08 11.18 -2.22
C LYS A 62 -1.98 12.38 -1.27
N TYR A 63 -2.60 13.51 -1.60
CA TYR A 63 -2.58 14.70 -0.74
C TYR A 63 -3.45 14.53 0.50
N ASP A 64 -4.55 13.77 0.40
CA ASP A 64 -5.33 13.35 1.55
C ASP A 64 -4.52 12.47 2.50
N ALA A 65 -3.78 11.49 1.97
CA ALA A 65 -2.88 10.65 2.78
C ALA A 65 -1.77 11.46 3.48
N GLU A 66 -1.17 12.44 2.80
CA GLU A 66 -0.20 13.36 3.40
C GLU A 66 -0.81 14.21 4.51
N ARG A 67 -2.00 14.77 4.27
CA ARG A 67 -2.73 15.54 5.28
C ARG A 67 -3.07 14.67 6.48
N ASP A 68 -3.56 13.45 6.26
CA ASP A 68 -3.96 12.56 7.36
C ASP A 68 -2.76 12.16 8.23
N LEU A 69 -1.58 11.92 7.64
CA LEU A 69 -0.33 11.73 8.39
C LEU A 69 0.08 13.00 9.16
N LYS A 70 -0.05 14.18 8.54
CA LYS A 70 0.28 15.45 9.19
C LYS A 70 -0.64 15.73 10.39
N ASP A 71 -1.93 15.48 10.24
CA ASP A 71 -2.96 15.74 11.25
C ASP A 71 -2.74 14.93 12.53
N ILE A 72 -2.15 13.73 12.42
CA ILE A 72 -1.80 12.88 13.57
C ILE A 72 -0.37 13.12 14.09
N GLY A 73 0.32 14.15 13.61
CA GLY A 73 1.70 14.47 14.00
C GLY A 73 2.79 13.65 13.30
N ALA A 74 2.43 12.80 12.33
CA ALA A 74 3.34 11.93 11.59
C ALA A 74 3.85 12.55 10.26
N GLY A 75 3.76 13.87 10.10
CA GLY A 75 4.10 14.57 8.85
C GLY A 75 5.57 14.47 8.38
N LYS A 76 6.46 13.84 9.17
CA LYS A 76 7.84 13.52 8.76
C LYS A 76 7.92 12.26 7.89
N ILE A 77 6.85 11.47 7.81
CA ILE A 77 6.76 10.32 6.91
C ILE A 77 6.39 10.82 5.53
N GLU A 78 7.34 10.76 4.60
CA GLU A 78 7.13 11.21 3.23
C GLU A 78 6.21 10.25 2.45
N VAL A 79 5.34 10.82 1.62
CA VAL A 79 4.44 10.08 0.74
C VAL A 79 4.87 10.30 -0.71
N HIS A 80 5.29 9.23 -1.39
CA HIS A 80 5.79 9.30 -2.76
C HIS A 80 4.81 8.65 -3.73
N ALA A 81 4.39 9.39 -4.75
CA ALA A 81 3.49 8.87 -5.76
C ALA A 81 4.23 7.96 -6.76
N LEU A 82 3.79 6.71 -6.90
CA LEU A 82 4.41 5.70 -7.77
C LEU A 82 4.53 6.18 -9.22
N ASN A 83 3.50 6.88 -9.71
CA ASN A 83 3.44 7.38 -11.09
C ASN A 83 4.52 8.44 -11.40
N LYS A 84 5.14 9.08 -10.41
CA LYS A 84 6.23 10.04 -10.59
C LYS A 84 7.61 9.38 -10.72
N PHE A 85 7.75 8.12 -10.31
CA PHE A 85 9.00 7.40 -10.51
C PHE A 85 9.15 6.96 -11.96
N LYS A 86 10.37 7.03 -12.48
CA LYS A 86 10.77 6.35 -13.71
C LYS A 86 10.71 4.83 -13.49
N TYR A 87 10.54 4.05 -14.55
CA TYR A 87 10.60 2.58 -14.53
C TYR A 87 12.04 2.08 -14.29
N ALA A 88 12.52 2.28 -13.06
CA ALA A 88 13.84 1.93 -12.55
C ALA A 88 13.73 1.66 -11.04
N LYS A 89 14.82 1.24 -10.39
CA LYS A 89 14.83 1.03 -8.93
C LYS A 89 14.31 2.27 -8.19
N ILE A 90 13.32 2.13 -7.31
CA ILE A 90 12.77 3.28 -6.54
C ILE A 90 13.87 3.92 -5.67
N SER A 91 14.75 3.12 -5.09
CA SER A 91 15.83 3.60 -4.24
C SER A 91 17.06 4.13 -5.01
N CYS A 92 16.99 4.37 -6.33
CA CYS A 92 18.11 4.94 -7.09
C CYS A 92 18.05 6.47 -7.13
N LYS A 93 19.17 7.11 -7.49
CA LYS A 93 19.30 8.57 -7.58
C LYS A 93 18.26 9.20 -8.51
N ALA A 94 17.94 8.55 -9.64
CA ALA A 94 16.97 9.06 -10.60
C ALA A 94 15.52 9.07 -10.07
N ASN A 95 15.24 8.28 -9.03
CA ASN A 95 13.96 8.20 -8.34
C ASN A 95 14.05 8.77 -6.90
N GLY A 96 15.02 9.66 -6.64
CA GLY A 96 15.12 10.37 -5.36
C GLY A 96 15.72 9.56 -4.22
N SER A 97 16.28 8.37 -4.47
CA SER A 97 16.89 7.50 -3.46
C SER A 97 15.94 7.12 -2.32
N VAL A 98 14.66 6.92 -2.63
CA VAL A 98 13.63 6.62 -1.63
C VAL A 98 13.85 5.23 -1.03
N LYS A 99 14.21 5.20 0.27
CA LYS A 99 14.47 3.97 1.04
C LYS A 99 13.42 3.69 2.11
N LYS A 100 12.63 4.70 2.50
CA LYS A 100 11.62 4.64 3.57
C LYS A 100 10.48 5.62 3.27
N GLY A 101 9.38 5.51 3.99
CA GLY A 101 8.18 6.31 3.80
C GLY A 101 7.03 5.48 3.24
N VAL A 102 6.04 6.17 2.70
CA VAL A 102 4.86 5.58 2.06
C VAL A 102 5.01 5.68 0.55
N ILE A 103 4.91 4.57 -0.17
CA ILE A 103 4.67 4.62 -1.61
C ILE A 103 3.17 4.62 -1.84
N PHE A 104 2.66 5.73 -2.36
CA PHE A 104 1.27 5.89 -2.72
C PHE A 104 1.08 5.47 -4.18
N ALA A 105 0.12 4.59 -4.45
CA ALA A 105 -0.21 4.18 -5.80
C ALA A 105 -1.72 4.03 -5.98
N THR A 106 -2.19 4.11 -7.22
CA THR A 106 -3.57 3.74 -7.52
C THR A 106 -3.66 2.27 -7.90
N TYR A 107 -4.82 1.65 -7.69
CA TYR A 107 -5.12 0.31 -8.22
C TYR A 107 -4.83 0.20 -9.73
N SER A 108 -5.15 1.24 -10.50
CA SER A 108 -4.85 1.33 -11.93
C SER A 108 -3.36 1.47 -12.25
N SER A 109 -2.58 2.10 -11.38
CA SER A 109 -1.14 2.26 -11.60
C SER A 109 -0.39 0.93 -11.46
N LEU A 110 -0.89 -0.02 -10.66
CA LEU A 110 -0.22 -1.31 -10.43
C LEU A 110 -0.10 -2.15 -11.70
N ILE A 111 -1.09 -2.05 -12.59
CA ILE A 111 -1.11 -2.76 -13.88
C ILE A 111 -0.31 -2.04 -14.97
N GLY A 112 0.33 -0.91 -14.64
CA GLY A 112 1.14 -0.12 -15.56
C GLY A 112 2.41 -0.86 -15.97
N GLU A 113 2.72 -0.80 -17.27
CA GLU A 113 3.90 -1.41 -17.86
C GLU A 113 4.63 -0.42 -18.75
N SER A 114 5.96 -0.55 -18.79
CA SER A 114 6.81 0.18 -19.73
C SER A 114 6.94 -0.57 -21.05
N GLN A 115 7.08 0.20 -22.14
CA GLN A 115 7.46 -0.31 -23.47
C GLN A 115 8.91 -0.81 -23.48
N SER A 116 9.78 -0.22 -22.66
CA SER A 116 11.16 -0.68 -22.49
C SER A 116 11.23 -1.95 -21.63
N GLY A 117 11.94 -2.97 -22.14
CA GLY A 117 12.20 -4.21 -21.41
C GLY A 117 13.10 -4.00 -20.19
N GLY A 118 13.12 -4.97 -19.26
CA GLY A 118 14.05 -4.98 -18.12
C GLY A 118 13.43 -5.36 -16.78
N LYS A 119 14.26 -5.33 -15.72
CA LYS A 119 13.91 -5.76 -14.35
C LYS A 119 12.68 -5.03 -13.78
N TYR A 120 12.51 -3.76 -14.14
CA TYR A 120 11.45 -2.88 -13.63
C TYR A 120 10.36 -2.62 -14.68
N LYS A 121 10.09 -3.58 -15.57
CA LYS A 121 9.12 -3.42 -16.68
C LYS A 121 7.71 -3.07 -16.20
N THR A 122 7.26 -3.64 -15.08
CA THR A 122 5.91 -3.40 -14.54
C THR A 122 5.99 -2.63 -13.22
N ARG A 123 4.95 -1.85 -12.92
CA ARG A 123 4.83 -1.12 -11.65
C ARG A 123 4.78 -2.06 -10.46
N LEU A 124 4.07 -3.19 -10.57
CA LEU A 124 4.09 -4.24 -9.56
C LEU A 124 5.52 -4.74 -9.28
N LYS A 125 6.28 -5.15 -10.31
CA LYS A 125 7.66 -5.61 -10.13
C LYS A 125 8.56 -4.55 -9.52
N GLN A 126 8.33 -3.29 -9.88
CA GLN A 126 9.05 -2.16 -9.31
C GLN A 126 8.77 -1.99 -7.81
N LEU A 127 7.51 -2.12 -7.39
CA LEU A 127 7.11 -2.08 -5.98
C LEU A 127 7.65 -3.29 -5.22
N LEU A 128 7.49 -4.51 -5.74
CA LEU A 128 8.01 -5.73 -5.12
C LEU A 128 9.52 -5.64 -4.89
N HIS A 129 10.27 -5.06 -5.84
CA HIS A 129 11.70 -4.83 -5.65
C HIS A 129 12.00 -3.82 -4.53
N TRP A 130 11.17 -2.80 -4.34
CA TRP A 130 11.37 -1.82 -3.25
C TRP A 130 10.99 -2.40 -1.89
N CYS A 131 9.98 -3.26 -1.85
CA CYS A 131 9.61 -4.05 -0.68
C CYS A 131 10.75 -5.00 -0.33
N GLY A 132 11.28 -5.74 -1.30
CA GLY A 132 12.33 -6.73 -1.05
C GLY A 132 11.82 -7.91 -0.22
N ASP A 133 12.67 -8.90 -0.02
CA ASP A 133 12.32 -10.13 0.70
C ASP A 133 12.21 -9.90 2.23
N ASP A 134 12.70 -8.76 2.72
CA ASP A 134 12.70 -8.33 4.13
C ASP A 134 11.56 -7.34 4.44
N PHE A 135 10.54 -7.28 3.58
CA PHE A 135 9.41 -6.40 3.81
C PHE A 135 8.52 -6.89 4.94
N ASP A 136 8.48 -6.14 6.04
CA ASP A 136 7.54 -6.35 7.16
C ASP A 136 6.64 -5.11 7.36
N GLY A 137 6.41 -4.35 6.30
CA GLY A 137 5.66 -3.10 6.32
C GLY A 137 4.15 -3.27 6.15
N CYS A 138 3.39 -2.20 6.39
CA CYS A 138 1.95 -2.22 6.10
C CYS A 138 1.66 -2.06 4.62
N ILE A 139 0.69 -2.84 4.12
CA ILE A 139 0.06 -2.64 2.82
C ILE A 139 -1.39 -2.21 3.07
N VAL A 140 -1.69 -0.95 2.76
CA VAL A 140 -3.00 -0.35 2.96
C VAL A 140 -3.78 -0.37 1.66
N PHE A 141 -4.98 -0.96 1.70
CA PHE A 141 -5.96 -0.93 0.62
C PHE A 141 -7.09 0.04 0.99
N ASP A 142 -6.92 1.29 0.61
CA ASP A 142 -7.94 2.32 0.74
C ASP A 142 -9.04 2.14 -0.31
N GLU A 143 -10.28 2.40 0.07
CA GLU A 143 -11.47 2.12 -0.76
C GLU A 143 -11.45 0.70 -1.35
N CYS A 144 -11.05 -0.32 -0.57
CA CYS A 144 -10.77 -1.68 -1.05
C CYS A 144 -11.93 -2.35 -1.81
N HIS A 145 -13.17 -1.95 -1.55
CA HIS A 145 -14.34 -2.39 -2.32
C HIS A 145 -14.31 -1.97 -3.80
N LYS A 146 -13.45 -1.02 -4.17
CA LYS A 146 -13.16 -0.57 -5.55
C LYS A 146 -12.07 -1.40 -6.21
N ALA A 147 -11.32 -2.21 -5.46
CA ALA A 147 -10.44 -3.25 -6.01
C ALA A 147 -11.25 -4.44 -6.60
N LYS A 148 -12.48 -4.16 -7.08
CA LYS A 148 -13.46 -5.14 -7.56
C LYS A 148 -12.78 -6.15 -8.48
N ASN A 149 -13.03 -7.43 -8.16
CA ASN A 149 -12.60 -8.65 -8.84
C ASN A 149 -11.32 -9.33 -8.31
N LEU A 150 -11.01 -9.21 -7.01
CA LEU A 150 -10.17 -10.20 -6.32
C LEU A 150 -10.94 -11.50 -6.08
N CYS A 151 -12.21 -11.39 -5.68
CA CYS A 151 -13.18 -12.48 -5.55
C CYS A 151 -14.41 -12.15 -6.42
N PRO A 152 -14.53 -12.68 -7.65
CA PRO A 152 -15.72 -12.46 -8.46
C PRO A 152 -16.95 -13.06 -7.77
N ALA A 153 -18.04 -12.29 -7.69
CA ALA A 153 -19.35 -12.87 -7.43
C ALA A 153 -19.81 -13.56 -8.73
N GLY A 154 -19.89 -14.89 -8.71
CA GLY A 154 -20.27 -15.70 -9.87
C GLY A 154 -19.12 -16.09 -10.81
N SER A 155 -19.43 -16.39 -12.07
CA SER A 155 -18.53 -16.98 -13.08
C SER A 155 -17.66 -15.97 -13.85
N SER A 156 -17.49 -14.75 -13.34
CA SER A 156 -16.70 -13.71 -14.02
C SER A 156 -15.20 -13.85 -13.74
N LYS A 157 -14.35 -13.65 -14.76
CA LYS A 157 -12.89 -13.73 -14.60
C LYS A 157 -12.39 -12.57 -13.72
N PRO A 158 -11.43 -12.80 -12.80
CA PRO A 158 -10.76 -11.75 -12.04
C PRO A 158 -10.18 -10.66 -12.95
N THR A 159 -10.24 -9.39 -12.53
CA THR A 159 -9.59 -8.30 -13.29
C THR A 159 -8.08 -8.37 -13.13
N LYS A 160 -7.34 -7.82 -14.10
CA LYS A 160 -5.88 -7.66 -14.00
C LYS A 160 -5.49 -6.92 -12.72
N THR A 161 -6.31 -5.94 -12.30
CA THR A 161 -6.16 -5.21 -11.04
C THR A 161 -6.33 -6.11 -9.82
N GLY A 162 -7.40 -6.91 -9.77
CA GLY A 162 -7.63 -7.85 -8.67
C GLY A 162 -6.53 -8.90 -8.54
N LEU A 163 -6.09 -9.48 -9.66
CA LEU A 163 -4.97 -10.42 -9.68
C LEU A 163 -3.66 -9.79 -9.22
N THR A 164 -3.41 -8.53 -9.59
CA THR A 164 -2.19 -7.80 -9.20
C THR A 164 -2.18 -7.46 -7.71
N VAL A 165 -3.34 -7.11 -7.15
CA VAL A 165 -3.47 -6.89 -5.70
C VAL A 165 -3.25 -8.21 -4.94
N LEU A 166 -3.82 -9.32 -5.43
CA LEU A 166 -3.63 -10.63 -4.82
C LEU A 166 -2.15 -11.08 -4.90
N ASP A 167 -1.50 -10.87 -6.05
CA ASP A 167 -0.06 -11.15 -6.21
C ASP A 167 0.77 -10.29 -5.26
N LEU A 168 0.40 -9.02 -5.03
CA LEU A 168 1.07 -8.17 -4.05
C LEU A 168 0.90 -8.68 -2.60
N GLN A 169 -0.25 -9.27 -2.25
CA GLN A 169 -0.50 -9.82 -0.91
C GLN A 169 0.24 -11.14 -0.65
N ASN A 170 0.50 -11.91 -1.69
CA ASN A 170 1.08 -13.26 -1.60
C ASN A 170 2.61 -13.29 -1.78
N LYS A 171 3.26 -12.11 -1.84
CA LYS A 171 4.70 -11.96 -2.10
C LYS A 171 5.36 -11.24 -0.94
#